data_AF-A0AAV4II99-F1
#
_entry.id   AF-A0AAV4II99-F1
#
_cell.length_a   1.000
_cell.length_b   1.000
_cell.length_c   1.000
_cell.angle_alpha   90.00
_cell.angle_beta   90.00
_cell.angle_gamma   90.00
#
_symmetry.space_group_name_H-M   'P 1'
#
loop_
_entity.id
_entity.type
_entity.pdbx_description
1 polymer ?
#
loop_
_entity_poly.entity_id
_entity_poly.type
_entity_poly.pdbx_seq_one_letter_code
_entity_poly.pdbx_strand_id
1 'polypeptide(L)'
;MDEDFVLLTHEIIGRQIRCDALTDGGGWIVVQRRAVGDVDFYRNWSDYRDGFGNLTGDFWLGNEDLHKLTNEHSYQLRIDFVADGQPFYAEYPSILVEDETNLYRLHLGAYSKGNVEEVSGSGMSHSDLGPFSTFDRDNDSYSSLNCAVSYHAAWWYRQCSAVNLNGEWGTKNPRGMRWYNGRVHRYATFVEMKIRRI
;
A
#
# COMPACT_ATOMS: atom_id res chain seq x y z
N MET A 1 0.55 20.35 9.74
CA MET A 1 1.08 19.81 8.48
C MET A 1 -0.12 19.27 7.71
N ASP A 2 -0.87 20.14 7.05
CA ASP A 2 -2.11 19.75 6.34
C ASP A 2 -2.38 20.68 5.14
N GLU A 3 -1.33 21.23 4.51
CA GLU A 3 -1.46 22.13 3.35
C GLU A 3 -0.84 21.58 2.05
N ASP A 4 -0.38 20.32 2.03
CA ASP A 4 0.48 19.82 0.95
C ASP A 4 -0.24 18.94 -0.09
N PHE A 5 -1.58 18.94 -0.11
CA PHE A 5 -2.37 18.12 -1.04
C PHE A 5 -3.45 18.91 -1.78
N VAL A 6 -3.79 18.40 -2.95
CA VAL A 6 -4.90 18.89 -3.77
C VAL A 6 -5.87 17.75 -4.05
N LEU A 7 -7.17 18.02 -4.00
CA LEU A 7 -8.19 17.09 -4.48
C LEU A 7 -8.59 17.46 -5.90
N LEU A 8 -8.56 16.48 -6.81
CA LEU A 8 -8.96 16.68 -8.21
C LEU A 8 -9.64 15.44 -8.77
N THR A 9 -10.49 15.61 -9.77
CA THR A 9 -11.12 14.48 -10.47
C THR A 9 -10.13 13.91 -11.48
N HIS A 10 -9.84 12.62 -11.39
CA HIS A 10 -8.93 11.96 -12.33
C HIS A 10 -9.73 11.36 -13.50
N GLU A 11 -9.30 11.65 -14.74
CA GLU A 11 -10.05 11.31 -15.95
C GLU A 11 -10.28 9.80 -16.13
N ILE A 12 -9.24 8.99 -15.90
CA ILE A 12 -9.30 7.52 -16.08
C ILE A 12 -10.35 6.86 -15.18
N ILE A 13 -10.40 7.23 -13.90
CA ILE A 13 -11.25 6.58 -12.90
C ILE A 13 -12.55 7.34 -12.62
N GLY A 14 -12.71 8.54 -13.19
CA GLY A 14 -13.93 9.34 -13.12
C GLY A 14 -14.32 9.80 -11.70
N ARG A 15 -13.38 9.78 -10.74
CA ARG A 15 -13.62 10.15 -9.33
C ARG A 15 -12.52 11.04 -8.77
N GLN A 16 -12.76 11.62 -7.60
CA GLN A 16 -11.78 12.44 -6.90
C GLN A 16 -10.59 11.60 -6.42
N ILE A 17 -9.41 12.18 -6.48
CA ILE A 17 -8.16 11.66 -5.93
C ILE A 17 -7.49 12.69 -5.04
N ARG A 18 -6.61 12.22 -4.16
CA ARG A 18 -5.67 13.05 -3.40
C ARG A 18 -4.34 13.09 -4.13
N CYS A 19 -3.88 14.28 -4.49
CA CYS A 19 -2.58 14.50 -5.09
C CYS A 19 -1.61 15.12 -4.09
N ASP A 20 -0.42 14.54 -3.97
CA ASP A 20 0.72 15.17 -3.31
C ASP A 20 1.50 15.99 -4.35
N ALA A 21 1.49 17.31 -4.15
CA ALA A 21 2.02 18.29 -5.07
C ALA A 21 3.46 18.73 -4.75
N LEU A 22 4.05 18.28 -3.64
CA LEU A 22 5.31 18.81 -3.14
C LEU A 22 6.41 17.75 -3.03
N THR A 23 6.08 16.53 -2.60
CA THR A 23 7.10 15.49 -2.33
C THR A 23 7.83 15.10 -3.61
N ASP A 24 9.16 15.15 -3.60
CA ASP A 24 10.01 14.77 -4.74
C ASP A 24 9.60 15.46 -6.07
N GLY A 25 9.20 16.73 -6.00
CA GLY A 25 8.75 17.49 -7.18
C GLY A 25 7.27 17.30 -7.55
N GLY A 26 6.50 16.58 -6.72
CA GLY A 26 5.05 16.45 -6.84
C GLY A 26 4.58 15.53 -7.98
N GLY A 27 3.29 15.63 -8.29
CA GLY A 27 2.63 14.84 -9.33
C GLY A 27 2.23 13.43 -8.88
N TRP A 28 2.15 13.21 -7.57
CA TRP A 28 1.85 11.89 -7.01
C TRP A 28 0.35 11.74 -6.74
N ILE A 29 -0.23 10.65 -7.21
CA ILE A 29 -1.57 10.20 -6.84
C ILE A 29 -1.44 9.34 -5.58
N VAL A 30 -2.02 9.76 -4.46
CA VAL A 30 -2.03 8.99 -3.22
C VAL A 30 -3.10 7.89 -3.33
N VAL A 31 -2.68 6.64 -3.20
CA VAL A 31 -3.55 5.45 -3.35
C VAL A 31 -3.89 4.80 -2.01
N GLN A 32 -3.10 5.08 -0.98
CA GLN A 32 -3.35 4.69 0.40
C GLN A 32 -2.83 5.78 1.32
N ARG A 33 -3.59 6.09 2.38
CA ARG A 33 -3.16 6.99 3.45
C ARG A 33 -3.61 6.47 4.80
N ARG A 34 -2.68 6.47 5.76
CA ARG A 34 -2.87 6.21 7.19
C ARG A 34 -2.21 7.37 7.94
N ALA A 35 -2.99 8.26 8.53
CA ALA A 35 -2.51 9.44 9.25
C ALA A 35 -3.20 9.67 10.60
N VAL A 36 -4.44 9.20 10.75
CA VAL A 36 -5.25 9.43 11.96
C VAL A 36 -5.52 8.13 12.72
N GLY A 37 -5.80 7.03 12.01
CA GLY A 37 -6.14 5.74 12.62
C GLY A 37 -7.61 5.57 12.99
N ASP A 38 -8.51 6.37 12.41
CA ASP A 38 -9.96 6.37 12.69
C ASP A 38 -10.78 5.51 11.70
N VAL A 39 -10.18 5.11 10.57
CA VAL A 39 -10.78 4.20 9.60
C VAL A 39 -10.29 2.77 9.85
N ASP A 40 -11.22 1.83 9.97
CA ASP A 40 -10.91 0.40 10.01
C ASP A 40 -10.47 -0.09 8.63
N PHE A 41 -9.27 -0.68 8.57
CA PHE A 41 -8.68 -1.29 7.36
C PHE A 41 -8.84 -2.82 7.35
N TYR A 42 -9.38 -3.44 8.39
CA TYR A 42 -9.69 -4.88 8.35
C TYR A 42 -11.01 -5.13 7.60
N ARG A 43 -10.95 -4.95 6.29
CA ARG A 43 -12.10 -4.96 5.38
C ARG A 43 -12.11 -6.17 4.44
N ASN A 44 -13.30 -6.45 3.92
CA ASN A 44 -13.56 -7.55 3.00
C ASN A 44 -13.06 -7.26 1.57
N TRP A 45 -13.17 -8.23 0.68
CA TRP A 45 -12.74 -8.11 -0.71
C TRP A 45 -13.44 -6.97 -1.45
N SER A 46 -14.76 -6.84 -1.32
CA SER A 46 -15.52 -5.81 -2.02
C SER A 46 -15.14 -4.39 -1.60
N ASP A 47 -14.88 -4.16 -0.32
CA ASP A 47 -14.43 -2.87 0.19
C ASP A 47 -13.05 -2.52 -0.39
N TYR A 48 -12.12 -3.47 -0.42
CA TYR A 48 -10.80 -3.26 -1.01
C TYR A 48 -10.84 -3.10 -2.53
N ARG A 49 -11.79 -3.75 -3.22
CA ARG A 49 -12.06 -3.56 -4.64
C ARG A 49 -12.50 -2.12 -4.93
N ASP A 50 -13.54 -1.68 -4.23
CA ASP A 50 -14.26 -0.44 -4.55
C ASP A 50 -13.57 0.81 -3.95
N GLY A 51 -12.81 0.63 -2.87
CA GLY A 51 -12.18 1.69 -2.09
C GLY A 51 -13.02 2.09 -0.88
N PHE A 52 -12.37 2.65 0.14
CA PHE A 52 -13.02 3.07 1.38
C PHE A 52 -12.24 4.19 2.08
N GLY A 53 -12.90 4.87 3.02
CA GLY A 53 -12.32 5.96 3.80
C GLY A 53 -12.61 7.33 3.21
N ASN A 54 -11.78 8.32 3.55
CA ASN A 54 -11.93 9.71 3.12
C ASN A 54 -10.59 10.27 2.60
N LEU A 55 -10.59 10.91 1.43
CA LEU A 55 -9.40 11.50 0.80
C LEU A 55 -8.72 12.59 1.64
N THR A 56 -9.41 13.18 2.61
CA THR A 56 -8.83 14.14 3.58
C THR A 56 -8.29 13.47 4.85
N GLY A 57 -8.57 12.19 5.06
CA GLY A 57 -8.15 11.39 6.23
C GLY A 57 -7.49 10.09 5.80
N ASP A 58 -7.88 8.99 6.45
CA ASP A 58 -7.40 7.65 6.13
C ASP A 58 -8.26 7.03 5.01
N PHE A 59 -7.62 6.42 4.01
CA PHE A 59 -8.33 5.78 2.90
C PHE A 59 -7.49 4.74 2.14
N TRP A 60 -8.21 3.87 1.42
CA TRP A 60 -7.71 3.03 0.33
C TRP A 60 -8.46 3.41 -0.95
N LEU A 61 -7.75 3.71 -2.03
CA LEU A 61 -8.36 4.20 -3.27
C LEU A 61 -9.29 3.16 -3.92
N GLY A 62 -8.97 1.88 -3.77
CA GLY A 62 -9.67 0.77 -4.40
C GLY A 62 -8.77 0.04 -5.41
N ASN A 63 -8.79 -1.29 -5.37
CA ASN A 63 -7.98 -2.13 -6.26
C ASN A 63 -8.40 -1.97 -7.72
N GLU A 64 -9.70 -1.78 -7.97
CA GLU A 64 -10.22 -1.60 -9.32
C GLU A 64 -9.72 -0.31 -9.97
N ASP A 65 -9.61 0.77 -9.19
CA ASP A 65 -9.03 2.02 -9.67
C ASP A 65 -7.52 1.93 -9.85
N LEU A 66 -6.84 1.29 -8.90
CA LEU A 66 -5.39 1.09 -8.99
C LEU A 66 -5.03 0.26 -10.23
N HIS A 67 -5.83 -0.77 -10.53
CA HIS A 67 -5.74 -1.54 -11.77
C HIS A 67 -5.93 -0.63 -13.00
N LYS A 68 -7.05 0.11 -13.09
CA LYS A 68 -7.32 1.01 -14.23
C LYS A 68 -6.19 2.02 -14.47
N LEU A 69 -5.70 2.66 -13.41
CA LEU A 69 -4.61 3.63 -13.51
C LEU A 69 -3.34 2.96 -14.03
N THR A 70 -2.89 1.88 -13.39
CA THR A 70 -1.60 1.25 -13.70
C THR A 70 -1.61 0.43 -14.99
N ASN A 71 -2.78 0.07 -15.51
CA ASN A 71 -2.93 -0.60 -16.81
C ASN A 71 -2.96 0.39 -17.98
N GLU A 72 -3.46 1.61 -17.76
CA GLU A 72 -3.54 2.63 -18.82
C GLU A 72 -2.18 3.30 -19.08
N HIS A 73 -1.42 3.59 -18.02
CA HIS A 73 -0.09 4.22 -18.13
C HIS A 73 0.93 3.54 -17.22
N SER A 74 2.21 3.77 -17.49
CA SER A 74 3.30 3.34 -16.62
C SER A 74 3.45 4.29 -15.42
N TYR A 75 3.54 3.71 -14.22
CA TYR A 75 3.72 4.44 -12.97
C TYR A 75 4.89 3.90 -12.16
N GLN A 76 5.54 4.78 -11.40
CA GLN A 76 6.43 4.42 -10.29
C GLN A 76 5.65 4.43 -8.97
N LEU A 77 6.09 3.65 -7.99
CA LEU A 77 5.54 3.63 -6.64
C LEU A 77 6.51 4.29 -5.67
N ARG A 78 5.99 5.17 -4.81
CA ARG A 78 6.67 5.67 -3.62
C ARG A 78 5.84 5.33 -2.38
N ILE A 79 6.51 4.90 -1.32
CA ILE A 79 5.90 4.69 -0.01
C ILE A 79 6.62 5.60 0.97
N ASP A 80 5.90 6.52 1.59
CA ASP A 80 6.36 7.35 2.70
C ASP A 80 5.76 6.82 4.01
N PHE A 81 6.55 6.69 5.07
CA PHE A 81 6.03 6.30 6.37
C PHE A 81 6.85 6.89 7.52
N VAL A 82 6.23 7.06 8.69
CA VAL A 82 6.94 7.49 9.91
C VAL A 82 6.94 6.34 10.91
N ALA A 83 8.10 5.97 11.42
CA ALA A 83 8.26 4.97 12.47
C ALA A 83 9.25 5.46 13.51
N ASP A 84 8.93 5.27 14.80
CA ASP A 84 9.73 5.75 15.94
C ASP A 84 10.09 7.25 15.83
N GLY A 85 9.15 8.06 15.30
CA GLY A 85 9.33 9.49 15.09
C GLY A 85 10.27 9.87 13.94
N GLN A 86 10.75 8.90 13.15
CA GLN A 86 11.65 9.13 12.01
C GLN A 86 10.92 8.88 10.69
N PRO A 87 11.10 9.77 9.68
CA PRO A 87 10.53 9.58 8.35
C PRO A 87 11.36 8.60 7.53
N PHE A 88 10.67 7.70 6.85
CA PHE A 88 11.23 6.73 5.92
C PHE A 88 10.51 6.79 4.58
N TYR A 89 11.22 6.40 3.52
CA TYR A 89 10.62 6.16 2.22
C TYR A 89 11.31 5.04 1.44
N ALA A 90 10.55 4.45 0.52
CA ALA A 90 11.02 3.48 -0.47
C ALA A 90 10.39 3.78 -1.83
N GLU A 91 11.17 3.64 -2.90
CA GLU A 91 10.72 3.85 -4.28
C GLU A 91 11.02 2.65 -5.17
N TYR A 92 10.05 2.35 -6.03
CA TYR A 92 10.08 1.27 -7.01
C TYR A 92 9.78 1.85 -8.40
N PRO A 93 10.57 1.51 -9.43
CA PRO A 93 10.53 2.17 -10.73
C PRO A 93 9.32 1.76 -11.58
N SER A 94 8.55 0.75 -11.16
CA SER A 94 7.34 0.31 -11.86
C SER A 94 6.34 -0.27 -10.87
N ILE A 95 5.05 -0.06 -11.15
CA ILE A 95 3.94 -0.73 -10.48
C ILE A 95 2.87 -1.05 -11.52
N LEU A 96 2.38 -2.28 -11.50
CA LEU A 96 1.21 -2.74 -12.24
C LEU A 96 0.36 -3.63 -11.33
N VAL A 97 -0.95 -3.38 -11.31
CA VAL A 97 -1.92 -4.22 -10.62
C VAL A 97 -2.82 -4.83 -11.68
N GLU A 98 -2.92 -6.17 -11.69
CA GLU A 98 -3.79 -6.89 -12.63
C GLU A 98 -5.27 -6.71 -12.28
N ASP A 99 -6.17 -7.20 -13.13
CA ASP A 99 -7.62 -7.11 -12.92
C ASP A 99 -8.13 -8.06 -11.80
N GLU A 100 -9.43 -7.97 -11.50
CA GLU A 100 -10.07 -8.82 -10.49
C GLU A 100 -10.00 -10.32 -10.80
N THR A 101 -10.05 -10.69 -12.08
CA THR A 101 -10.00 -12.10 -12.52
C THR A 101 -8.63 -12.71 -12.25
N ASN A 102 -7.59 -11.87 -12.27
CA ASN A 102 -6.22 -12.19 -11.89
C ASN A 102 -5.90 -11.77 -10.44
N LEU A 103 -6.93 -11.54 -9.62
CA LEU A 103 -6.85 -11.36 -8.17
C LEU A 103 -6.03 -10.13 -7.76
N TYR A 104 -6.06 -9.07 -8.57
CA TYR A 104 -5.31 -7.84 -8.32
C TYR A 104 -3.83 -8.08 -8.02
N ARG A 105 -3.22 -9.06 -8.70
CA ARG A 105 -1.79 -9.40 -8.51
C ARG A 105 -0.92 -8.17 -8.75
N LEU A 106 0.02 -7.93 -7.83
CA LEU A 106 0.98 -6.84 -7.93
C LEU A 106 2.25 -7.29 -8.66
N HIS A 107 2.59 -6.55 -9.70
CA HIS A 107 3.92 -6.56 -10.31
C HIS A 107 4.62 -5.26 -9.93
N LEU A 108 5.76 -5.37 -9.25
CA LEU A 108 6.51 -4.21 -8.76
C LEU A 108 7.84 -4.11 -9.50
N GLY A 109 8.51 -2.96 -9.50
CA GLY A 109 9.92 -2.87 -9.90
C GLY A 109 10.82 -3.29 -8.76
N ALA A 110 12.08 -3.63 -9.02
CA ALA A 110 13.03 -3.85 -7.93
C ALA A 110 13.20 -2.56 -7.11
N TYR A 111 13.43 -2.67 -5.80
CA TYR A 111 13.72 -1.51 -4.96
C TYR A 111 14.81 -0.64 -5.59
N SER A 112 14.49 0.64 -5.82
CA SER A 112 15.37 1.57 -6.51
C SER A 112 16.16 2.46 -5.55
N LYS A 113 15.46 3.13 -4.64
CA LYS A 113 16.06 4.05 -3.65
C LYS A 113 15.14 4.25 -2.46
N GLY A 114 15.68 4.82 -1.39
CA GLY A 114 15.00 5.00 -0.11
C GLY A 114 15.98 4.99 1.05
N ASN A 115 15.49 5.36 2.23
CA ASN A 115 16.25 5.35 3.48
C ASN A 115 15.79 4.24 4.45
N VAL A 116 14.94 3.31 3.99
CA VAL A 116 14.54 2.13 4.77
C VAL A 116 15.58 1.00 4.76
N GLU A 117 16.56 1.07 3.84
CA GLU A 117 17.63 0.08 3.61
C GLU A 117 17.09 -1.36 3.58
N GLU A 118 16.58 -1.80 2.42
CA GLU A 118 16.14 -3.17 2.22
C GLU A 118 17.31 -4.12 1.93
N VAL A 119 17.30 -5.30 2.56
CA VAL A 119 18.08 -6.45 2.09
C VAL A 119 17.17 -7.40 1.28
N SER A 120 17.77 -8.31 0.52
CA SER A 120 16.99 -9.32 -0.25
C SER A 120 16.05 -10.11 0.67
N GLY A 121 14.79 -10.31 0.23
CA GLY A 121 13.75 -10.98 1.03
C GLY A 121 13.20 -10.15 2.19
N SER A 122 13.17 -8.82 2.03
CA SER A 122 12.57 -7.91 3.00
C SER A 122 11.80 -6.80 2.30
N GLY A 123 11.05 -5.99 3.07
CA GLY A 123 10.24 -4.91 2.52
C GLY A 123 9.23 -5.42 1.49
N MET A 124 9.10 -4.71 0.38
CA MET A 124 8.26 -5.12 -0.76
C MET A 124 9.06 -5.91 -1.80
N SER A 125 9.94 -6.81 -1.36
CA SER A 125 10.66 -7.69 -2.28
C SER A 125 9.67 -8.54 -3.09
N HIS A 126 9.93 -8.70 -4.38
CA HIS A 126 9.12 -9.54 -5.28
C HIS A 126 8.91 -10.95 -4.75
N SER A 127 9.91 -11.50 -4.06
CA SER A 127 9.81 -12.84 -3.47
C SER A 127 8.73 -12.92 -2.40
N ASP A 128 8.25 -11.81 -1.86
CA ASP A 128 7.36 -11.76 -0.71
C ASP A 128 5.95 -11.29 -1.10
N LEU A 129 5.70 -11.10 -2.41
CA LEU A 129 4.44 -10.62 -2.97
C LEU A 129 3.69 -11.74 -3.68
N GLY A 130 2.37 -11.75 -3.49
CA GLY A 130 1.44 -12.67 -4.13
C GLY A 130 0.19 -11.96 -4.68
N PRO A 131 -0.85 -12.72 -5.04
CA PRO A 131 -2.19 -12.17 -5.25
C PRO A 131 -2.69 -11.38 -4.03
N PHE A 132 -3.60 -10.42 -4.24
CA PHE A 132 -4.20 -9.69 -3.13
C PHE A 132 -5.07 -10.63 -2.29
N SER A 133 -5.08 -10.49 -0.97
CA SER A 133 -5.88 -11.33 -0.07
C SER A 133 -6.55 -10.49 1.01
N THR A 134 -7.81 -10.84 1.34
CA THR A 134 -8.61 -10.29 2.44
C THR A 134 -9.07 -11.42 3.34
N PHE A 135 -9.65 -11.09 4.51
CA PHE A 135 -10.07 -12.12 5.46
C PHE A 135 -11.13 -13.09 4.90
N ASP A 136 -11.91 -12.63 3.92
CA ASP A 136 -12.99 -13.38 3.26
C ASP A 136 -12.57 -13.99 1.91
N ARG A 137 -11.38 -13.68 1.42
CA ARG A 137 -10.84 -14.21 0.16
C ARG A 137 -9.33 -14.44 0.27
N ASP A 138 -9.00 -15.69 0.62
CA ASP A 138 -7.63 -16.17 0.76
C ASP A 138 -7.05 -16.54 -0.60
N ASN A 139 -6.07 -15.77 -1.07
CA ASN A 139 -5.35 -16.02 -2.31
C ASN A 139 -3.83 -16.10 -2.08
N ASP A 140 -3.40 -16.18 -0.81
CA ASP A 140 -2.00 -16.31 -0.49
C ASP A 140 -1.52 -17.75 -0.72
N SER A 141 -0.21 -17.98 -0.63
CA SER A 141 0.39 -19.29 -0.93
C SER A 141 0.68 -20.11 0.33
N TYR A 142 0.16 -19.69 1.49
CA TYR A 142 0.34 -20.39 2.76
C TYR A 142 -0.81 -21.37 3.01
N SER A 143 -0.57 -22.64 2.69
CA SER A 143 -1.61 -23.69 2.72
C SER A 143 -2.28 -23.95 4.08
N SER A 144 -1.68 -23.55 5.20
CA SER A 144 -2.20 -23.80 6.55
C SER A 144 -2.71 -22.56 7.28
N LEU A 145 -2.68 -21.38 6.65
CA LEU A 145 -2.99 -20.11 7.31
C LEU A 145 -3.47 -19.07 6.31
N ASN A 146 -4.60 -18.42 6.58
CA ASN A 146 -4.98 -17.18 5.90
C ASN A 146 -4.18 -16.02 6.50
N CYS A 147 -3.28 -15.43 5.72
CA CYS A 147 -2.43 -14.33 6.16
C CYS A 147 -3.21 -13.07 6.48
N ALA A 148 -4.27 -12.77 5.72
CA ALA A 148 -5.13 -11.61 5.99
C ALA A 148 -5.82 -11.72 7.35
N VAL A 149 -6.28 -12.91 7.74
CA VAL A 149 -6.82 -13.18 9.09
C VAL A 149 -5.72 -13.08 10.16
N SER A 150 -4.57 -13.70 9.92
CA SER A 150 -3.48 -13.74 10.91
C SER A 150 -2.87 -12.37 11.19
N TYR A 151 -2.71 -11.55 10.15
CA TYR A 151 -2.10 -10.22 10.19
C TYR A 151 -3.17 -9.11 10.28
N HIS A 152 -4.44 -9.50 10.34
CA HIS A 152 -5.59 -8.61 10.56
C HIS A 152 -5.57 -7.39 9.61
N ALA A 153 -5.36 -7.65 8.32
CA ALA A 153 -5.33 -6.65 7.27
C ALA A 153 -5.55 -7.29 5.90
N ALA A 154 -5.46 -6.50 4.83
CA ALA A 154 -5.38 -7.01 3.46
C ALA A 154 -4.09 -6.55 2.78
N TRP A 155 -3.48 -7.45 2.01
CA TRP A 155 -2.24 -7.20 1.30
C TRP A 155 -2.00 -8.21 0.18
N TRP A 156 -0.96 -7.96 -0.62
CA TRP A 156 -0.37 -8.94 -1.54
C TRP A 156 0.47 -9.97 -0.79
N TYR A 157 -0.14 -10.76 0.09
CA TYR A 157 0.58 -11.75 0.89
C TYR A 157 1.10 -12.93 0.06
N ARG A 158 2.27 -13.46 0.46
CA ARG A 158 2.78 -14.74 -0.04
C ARG A 158 2.76 -15.83 1.02
N GLN A 159 3.57 -15.73 2.09
CA GLN A 159 3.66 -16.71 3.20
C GLN A 159 4.20 -16.15 4.55
N CYS A 160 3.69 -15.09 5.20
CA CYS A 160 2.81 -14.02 4.77
C CYS A 160 3.65 -12.91 4.11
N SER A 161 3.82 -11.75 4.74
CA SER A 161 4.68 -10.69 4.20
C SER A 161 5.59 -10.06 5.27
N ALA A 162 6.69 -9.48 4.81
CA ALA A 162 7.57 -8.61 5.58
C ALA A 162 6.90 -7.26 5.90
N VAL A 163 5.90 -6.86 5.11
CA VAL A 163 5.21 -5.56 5.18
C VAL A 163 3.71 -5.77 5.46
N ASN A 164 3.11 -4.89 6.27
CA ASN A 164 1.69 -4.93 6.60
C ASN A 164 1.11 -3.51 6.79
N LEU A 165 1.25 -2.63 5.80
CA LEU A 165 0.91 -1.20 5.97
C LEU A 165 -0.59 -0.91 6.10
N ASN A 166 -1.44 -1.88 5.77
CA ASN A 166 -2.88 -1.84 6.02
C ASN A 166 -3.27 -2.39 7.41
N GLY A 167 -2.28 -2.76 8.23
CA GLY A 167 -2.49 -3.33 9.56
C GLY A 167 -3.17 -2.39 10.56
N GLU A 168 -3.41 -2.96 11.74
CA GLU A 168 -3.96 -2.28 12.90
C GLU A 168 -3.12 -1.05 13.28
N TRP A 169 -3.79 0.07 13.52
CA TRP A 169 -3.16 1.31 13.93
C TRP A 169 -2.68 1.24 15.39
N GLY A 170 -1.49 1.78 15.68
CA GLY A 170 -0.97 1.88 17.05
C GLY A 170 -0.50 0.56 17.68
N THR A 171 -0.59 -0.56 16.94
CA THR A 171 -0.23 -1.89 17.42
C THR A 171 1.23 -2.23 17.09
N LYS A 172 1.99 -2.74 18.09
CA LYS A 172 3.39 -3.19 17.93
C LYS A 172 3.53 -4.71 17.92
N ASN A 173 2.78 -5.39 17.04
CA ASN A 173 2.83 -6.84 16.85
C ASN A 173 2.63 -7.17 15.35
N PRO A 174 2.64 -8.44 14.90
CA PRO A 174 2.51 -8.78 13.49
C PRO A 174 1.30 -8.19 12.76
N ARG A 175 0.22 -7.85 13.48
CA ARG A 175 -1.00 -7.21 12.95
C ARG A 175 -0.88 -5.72 12.75
N GLY A 176 0.09 -5.07 13.39
CA GLY A 176 0.29 -3.63 13.28
C GLY A 176 0.75 -3.19 11.89
N MET A 177 0.61 -1.89 11.62
CA MET A 177 1.24 -1.25 10.47
C MET A 177 2.76 -1.38 10.57
N ARG A 178 3.35 -2.35 9.86
CA ARG A 178 4.77 -2.67 10.02
C ARG A 178 5.52 -2.81 8.71
N TRP A 179 6.82 -2.50 8.79
CA TRP A 179 7.80 -2.72 7.74
C TRP A 179 9.00 -3.45 8.31
N TYR A 180 9.31 -4.64 7.78
CA TYR A 180 10.52 -5.38 8.11
C TYR A 180 11.54 -5.23 6.99
N ASN A 181 12.71 -4.67 7.29
CA ASN A 181 13.78 -4.47 6.31
C ASN A 181 14.87 -5.56 6.35
N GLY A 182 14.57 -6.72 6.93
CA GLY A 182 15.52 -7.83 7.10
C GLY A 182 16.40 -7.73 8.34
N ARG A 183 16.29 -6.63 9.10
CA ARG A 183 17.01 -6.46 10.38
C ARG A 183 16.07 -6.05 11.50
N VAL A 184 15.21 -5.06 11.25
CA VAL A 184 14.35 -4.45 12.27
C VAL A 184 12.91 -4.39 11.79
N HIS A 185 11.98 -4.66 12.70
CA HIS A 185 10.56 -4.37 12.51
C HIS A 185 10.29 -2.92 12.91
N ARG A 186 9.89 -2.10 11.95
CA ARG A 186 9.45 -0.72 12.17
C ARG A 186 7.94 -0.69 12.20
N TYR A 187 7.37 -0.09 13.24
CA TYR A 187 5.92 0.08 13.37
C TYR A 187 5.56 1.52 13.01
N ALA A 188 4.78 1.67 11.95
CA ALA A 188 4.43 2.97 11.41
C ALA A 188 3.35 3.65 12.25
N THR A 189 3.44 4.97 12.34
CA THR A 189 2.39 5.87 12.86
C THR A 189 1.88 6.83 11.78
N PHE A 190 2.39 6.69 10.56
CA PHE A 190 1.93 7.38 9.36
C PHE A 190 2.36 6.54 8.16
N VAL A 191 1.51 6.44 7.14
CA VAL A 191 1.83 5.82 5.86
C VAL A 191 1.12 6.58 4.73
N GLU A 192 1.83 6.79 3.63
CA GLU A 192 1.23 7.04 2.32
C GLU A 192 1.87 6.15 1.27
N MET A 193 1.04 5.45 0.50
CA MET A 193 1.45 4.86 -0.77
C MET A 193 0.96 5.76 -1.90
N LYS A 194 1.85 6.09 -2.84
CA LYS A 194 1.54 7.03 -3.92
C LYS A 194 2.22 6.63 -5.22
N ILE A 195 1.54 6.87 -6.34
CA ILE A 195 2.02 6.53 -7.67
C ILE A 195 2.19 7.78 -8.52
N ARG A 196 3.23 7.82 -9.37
CA ARG A 196 3.46 8.92 -10.31
C ARG A 196 3.76 8.38 -11.69
N ARG A 197 3.13 8.96 -12.71
CA ARG A 197 3.32 8.57 -14.10
C ARG A 197 4.80 8.78 -14.50
N ILE A 198 5.33 7.85 -15.29
CA ILE A 198 6.68 7.88 -15.86
C ILE A 198 6.61 8.32 -17.33
#